data_AF-A0A8C4TNV3-F1
#
_entry.id   AF-A0A8C4TNV3-F1
#
_cell.length_a   1.000
_cell.length_b   1.000
_cell.length_c   1.000
_cell.angle_alpha   90.00
_cell.angle_beta   90.00
_cell.angle_gamma   90.00
#
_symmetry.space_group_name_H-M   'P 1'
#
loop_
_entity.id
_entity.type
_entity.pdbx_description
1 polymer ?
#
loop_
_entity_poly.entity_id
_entity_poly.type
_entity_poly.pdbx_seq_one_letter_code
_entity_poly.pdbx_strand_id
1 'polypeptide(L)'
;MSLPPAVLIFPFPALLLLLQNMLLAEPAQKQNYAVAIPSQLYYPFSETVCLQLSRKQAVPIHVTVTLQSRAGNETLITQSISQLTFFHCTSFQVRKILSSEVAFIVITVLEPNSEFQKKQKVLIKHTDKKTFIQTDKPVYKPGQIGMDRMPCLVRERAVLRPQNMG
;
A
#
# COMPACT_ATOMS: atom_id res chain seq x y z
N MET A 1 6.83 -17.17 -23.17
CA MET A 1 6.06 -17.60 -21.98
C MET A 1 6.04 -16.44 -20.99
N SER A 2 5.05 -15.56 -21.10
CA SER A 2 4.80 -14.47 -20.16
C SER A 2 4.28 -15.05 -18.83
N LEU A 3 4.72 -14.49 -17.70
CA LEU A 3 4.27 -14.92 -16.38
C LEU A 3 3.09 -14.07 -15.92
N PRO A 4 2.14 -14.67 -15.19
CA PRO A 4 1.06 -13.92 -14.58
C PRO A 4 1.61 -12.94 -13.53
N PRO A 5 1.00 -11.76 -13.37
CA PRO A 5 1.47 -10.78 -12.41
C PRO A 5 1.49 -11.33 -10.98
N ALA A 6 2.43 -10.90 -10.15
CA ALA A 6 2.47 -11.21 -8.73
C ALA A 6 1.89 -10.04 -7.94
N VAL A 7 1.06 -10.33 -6.93
CA VAL A 7 0.60 -9.31 -5.98
C VAL A 7 1.25 -9.62 -4.65
N LEU A 8 2.05 -8.69 -4.16
CA LEU A 8 2.72 -8.83 -2.89
C LEU A 8 1.93 -8.03 -1.86
N ILE A 9 1.32 -8.77 -0.94
CA ILE A 9 0.62 -8.21 0.20
C ILE A 9 1.61 -8.13 1.36
N PHE A 10 1.90 -6.93 1.83
CA PHE A 10 2.81 -6.75 2.94
C PHE A 10 2.07 -6.48 4.25
N PRO A 11 2.26 -7.31 5.30
CA PRO A 11 2.00 -6.90 6.67
C PRO A 11 3.07 -5.88 7.09
N PHE A 12 2.67 -4.91 7.93
CA PHE A 12 3.38 -3.65 8.15
C PHE A 12 4.83 -3.69 8.73
N PRO A 13 5.44 -4.84 9.14
CA PRO A 13 6.89 -4.88 9.38
C PRO A 13 7.72 -5.58 8.28
N ALA A 14 7.11 -6.15 7.24
CA ALA A 14 7.83 -6.89 6.19
C ALA A 14 8.53 -5.98 5.14
N LEU A 15 8.22 -4.68 5.12
CA LEU A 15 8.77 -3.72 4.14
C LEU A 15 10.30 -3.60 4.22
N LEU A 16 10.85 -3.67 5.43
CA LEU A 16 12.29 -3.56 5.67
C LEU A 16 13.08 -4.77 5.15
N LEU A 17 12.50 -5.97 5.29
CA LEU A 17 13.09 -7.22 4.78
C LEU A 17 13.08 -7.27 3.24
N LEU A 18 12.08 -6.69 2.60
CA LEU A 18 12.05 -6.63 1.13
C LEU A 18 13.11 -5.69 0.58
N LEU A 19 13.34 -4.55 1.22
CA LEU A 19 14.42 -3.64 0.80
C LEU A 19 15.79 -4.32 0.88
N GLN A 20 16.01 -5.19 1.88
CA GLN A 20 17.23 -6.00 1.99
C GLN A 20 17.33 -7.07 0.89
N ASN A 21 16.22 -7.73 0.52
CA ASN A 21 16.17 -8.70 -0.57
C ASN A 21 16.30 -8.07 -1.97
N MET A 22 15.91 -6.80 -2.15
CA MET A 22 16.04 -6.08 -3.41
C MET A 22 17.48 -5.68 -3.73
N LEU A 23 18.35 -5.56 -2.71
CA LEU A 23 19.76 -5.18 -2.89
C LEU A 23 20.66 -6.38 -3.28
N LEU A 24 20.20 -7.61 -3.02
CA LEU A 24 20.94 -8.86 -3.29
C LEU A 24 20.38 -9.68 -4.47
N ALA A 25 19.36 -9.17 -5.16
CA ALA A 25 18.78 -9.88 -6.29
C ALA A 25 19.72 -9.79 -7.51
N GLU A 26 20.33 -10.92 -7.88
CA GLU A 26 20.88 -11.11 -9.24
C GLU A 26 19.82 -10.75 -10.28
N PRO A 27 20.21 -10.32 -11.50
CA PRO A 27 19.26 -10.07 -12.59
C PRO A 27 18.58 -11.39 -12.97
N ALA A 28 17.50 -11.72 -12.27
CA ALA A 28 16.67 -12.86 -12.56
C ALA A 28 16.19 -12.68 -14.00
N GLN A 29 16.67 -13.58 -14.87
CA GLN A 29 16.47 -13.61 -16.30
C GLN A 29 15.01 -14.00 -16.62
N LYS A 30 14.03 -13.30 -16.07
CA LYS A 30 12.61 -13.65 -16.06
C LYS A 30 11.76 -12.37 -15.98
N GLN A 31 10.69 -12.32 -16.76
CA GLN A 31 9.76 -11.19 -16.77
C GLN A 31 8.97 -11.16 -15.45
N ASN A 32 9.08 -10.07 -14.71
CA ASN A 32 8.52 -9.93 -13.38
C ASN A 32 7.59 -8.71 -13.33
N TYR A 33 6.37 -8.95 -12.86
CA TYR A 33 5.36 -7.94 -12.59
C TYR A 33 5.00 -8.05 -11.12
N ALA A 34 5.14 -6.97 -10.36
CA ALA A 34 4.78 -6.94 -8.96
C ALA A 34 3.92 -5.71 -8.64
N VAL A 35 2.81 -5.92 -7.95
CA VAL A 35 2.01 -4.85 -7.35
C VAL A 35 2.07 -5.01 -5.84
N ALA A 36 2.51 -3.95 -5.17
CA ALA A 36 2.59 -3.88 -3.71
C ALA A 36 1.45 -3.01 -3.17
N ILE A 37 0.66 -3.58 -2.27
CA ILE A 37 -0.44 -2.90 -1.60
C ILE A 37 -0.67 -3.48 -0.19
N PRO A 38 -1.11 -2.68 0.79
CA PRO A 38 -1.47 -3.20 2.10
C PRO A 38 -2.60 -4.24 2.03
N SER A 39 -2.52 -5.27 2.88
CA SER A 39 -3.62 -6.25 3.07
C SER A 39 -4.91 -5.61 3.58
N GLN A 40 -4.74 -4.54 4.36
CA GLN A 40 -5.81 -3.85 5.06
C GLN A 40 -5.75 -2.37 4.72
N LEU A 41 -6.85 -1.85 4.20
CA LEU A 41 -7.01 -0.45 3.81
C LEU A 41 -7.91 0.24 4.84
N TYR A 42 -7.50 1.40 5.34
CA TYR A 42 -8.22 2.08 6.42
C TYR A 42 -8.86 3.39 5.96
N TYR A 43 -10.18 3.49 6.04
CA TYR A 43 -10.88 4.78 5.94
C TYR A 43 -10.73 5.59 7.25
N PRO A 44 -10.51 6.92 7.21
CA PRO A 44 -10.43 7.82 6.06
C PRO A 44 -8.99 8.10 5.55
N PHE A 45 -8.04 7.21 5.84
CA PHE A 45 -6.64 7.43 5.51
C PHE A 45 -6.36 7.21 4.02
N SER A 46 -5.28 7.81 3.56
CA SER A 46 -4.70 7.49 2.26
C SER A 46 -3.77 6.29 2.39
N GLU A 47 -3.88 5.37 1.44
CA GLU A 47 -3.01 4.21 1.32
C GLU A 47 -2.17 4.35 0.04
N THR A 48 -1.02 3.68 0.01
CA THR A 48 -0.10 3.73 -1.13
C THR A 48 -0.08 2.39 -1.85
N VAL A 49 -0.11 2.43 -3.17
CA VAL A 49 0.07 1.28 -4.06
C VAL A 49 1.27 1.53 -4.96
N CYS A 50 2.09 0.51 -5.15
CA CYS A 50 3.27 0.57 -6.02
C CYS A 50 3.21 -0.51 -7.09
N LEU A 51 3.59 -0.14 -8.31
CA LEU A 51 3.78 -1.02 -9.45
C LEU A 51 5.28 -1.11 -9.74
N GLN A 52 5.80 -2.33 -9.75
CA GLN A 52 7.15 -2.64 -10.17
C GLN A 52 7.13 -3.61 -11.35
N LEU A 53 7.98 -3.33 -12.32
CA LEU A 53 8.10 -4.07 -13.56
C LEU A 53 9.56 -4.29 -13.90
N SER A 54 9.89 -5.51 -14.33
CA SER A 54 11.18 -5.84 -14.93
C SER A 54 10.98 -6.81 -16.10
N ARG A 55 11.40 -6.41 -17.28
CA ARG A 55 11.14 -7.08 -18.56
C ARG A 55 12.41 -7.26 -19.36
N LYS A 56 12.36 -8.20 -20.32
CA LYS A 56 13.45 -8.47 -21.26
C LYS A 56 13.34 -7.67 -22.57
N GLN A 57 12.13 -7.19 -22.90
CA GLN A 57 11.83 -6.56 -24.18
C GLN A 57 11.07 -5.26 -23.95
N ALA A 58 11.44 -4.22 -24.70
CA ALA A 58 10.89 -2.87 -24.61
C ALA A 58 9.62 -2.70 -25.48
N VAL A 59 8.77 -3.72 -25.53
CA VAL A 59 7.51 -3.69 -26.29
C VAL A 59 6.44 -2.98 -25.46
N PRO A 60 5.68 -2.01 -25.98
CA PRO A 60 4.68 -1.29 -25.17
C PRO A 60 3.63 -2.23 -24.60
N ILE A 61 3.33 -2.05 -23.31
CA ILE A 61 2.27 -2.75 -22.59
C ILE A 61 1.41 -1.76 -21.82
N HIS A 62 0.14 -2.08 -21.60
CA HIS A 62 -0.74 -1.27 -20.76
C HIS A 62 -1.03 -2.03 -19.46
N VAL A 63 -0.79 -1.38 -18.33
CA VAL A 63 -1.04 -1.94 -17.01
C VAL A 63 -2.08 -1.10 -16.28
N THR A 64 -3.12 -1.75 -15.78
CA THR A 64 -4.19 -1.14 -15.00
C THR A 64 -4.33 -1.85 -13.66
N VAL A 65 -4.34 -1.09 -12.57
CA VAL A 65 -4.60 -1.59 -11.21
C VAL A 65 -5.88 -0.93 -10.69
N THR A 66 -6.88 -1.73 -10.37
CA THR A 66 -8.22 -1.27 -9.97
C THR A 66 -8.61 -1.87 -8.61
N LEU A 67 -9.11 -1.04 -7.70
CA LEU A 67 -9.78 -1.48 -6.49
C LEU A 67 -11.27 -1.66 -6.77
N GLN A 68 -11.75 -2.90 -6.67
CA GLN A 68 -13.16 -3.26 -6.79
C GLN A 68 -13.73 -3.51 -5.40
N SER A 69 -14.66 -2.66 -4.95
CA SER A 69 -15.32 -2.78 -3.65
C SER A 69 -16.84 -2.64 -3.81
N ARG A 70 -17.62 -2.76 -2.72
CA ARG A 70 -19.08 -2.57 -2.80
C ARG A 70 -19.45 -1.12 -3.10
N ALA A 71 -18.57 -0.17 -2.76
CA ALA A 71 -18.69 1.23 -3.12
C ALA A 71 -18.44 1.50 -4.62
N GLY A 72 -18.01 0.51 -5.39
CA GLY A 72 -17.75 0.60 -6.83
C GLY A 72 -16.28 0.39 -7.18
N ASN A 73 -15.96 0.56 -8.47
CA ASN A 73 -14.60 0.38 -8.99
C ASN A 73 -13.83 1.70 -8.96
N GLU A 74 -12.59 1.65 -8.51
CA GLU A 74 -11.68 2.79 -8.45
C GLU A 74 -10.35 2.42 -9.07
N THR A 75 -9.98 3.10 -10.16
CA THR A 75 -8.72 2.87 -10.84
C THR A 75 -7.60 3.56 -10.09
N LEU A 76 -6.66 2.78 -9.55
CA LEU A 76 -5.54 3.29 -8.76
C LEU A 76 -4.35 3.66 -9.63
N ILE A 77 -4.01 2.81 -10.62
CA ILE A 77 -2.89 3.02 -11.55
C ILE A 77 -3.36 2.69 -12.96
N THR A 78 -3.01 3.55 -13.92
CA THR A 78 -3.08 3.26 -15.36
C THR A 78 -1.80 3.76 -16.01
N GLN A 79 -1.03 2.86 -16.63
CA GLN A 79 0.26 3.19 -17.22
C GLN A 79 0.46 2.49 -18.56
N SER A 80 1.03 3.22 -19.53
CA SER A 80 1.58 2.65 -20.77
C SER A 80 3.09 2.60 -20.63
N ILE A 81 3.68 1.41 -20.69
CA ILE A 81 5.06 1.17 -20.28
C ILE A 81 5.82 0.51 -21.44
N SER A 82 6.88 1.18 -21.91
CA SER A 82 7.80 0.65 -22.92
C SER A 82 9.19 0.37 -22.34
N GLN A 83 9.48 0.82 -21.12
CA GLN A 83 10.76 0.64 -20.45
C GLN A 83 10.98 -0.83 -20.02
N LEU A 84 12.24 -1.25 -19.98
CA LEU A 84 12.64 -2.58 -19.46
C LEU A 84 12.42 -2.68 -17.96
N THR A 85 12.69 -1.60 -17.22
CA THR A 85 12.42 -1.50 -15.79
C THR A 85 11.52 -0.29 -15.55
N PHE A 86 10.51 -0.46 -14.69
CA PHE A 86 9.59 0.60 -14.34
C PHE A 86 9.16 0.44 -12.88
N PHE A 87 9.16 1.54 -12.14
CA PHE A 87 8.69 1.59 -10.77
C PHE A 87 7.89 2.87 -10.55
N HIS A 88 6.68 2.74 -10.05
CA HIS A 88 5.81 3.87 -9.78
C HIS A 88 4.91 3.60 -8.59
N CYS A 89 4.82 4.55 -7.67
CA CYS A 89 3.90 4.52 -6.55
C CYS A 89 2.93 5.69 -6.64
N THR A 90 1.69 5.43 -6.26
CA THR A 90 0.67 6.46 -6.09
C THR A 90 -0.07 6.23 -4.79
N SER A 91 -0.57 7.31 -4.20
CA SER A 91 -1.39 7.26 -3.00
C SER A 91 -2.82 7.63 -3.35
N PHE A 92 -3.76 6.91 -2.76
CA PHE A 92 -5.20 7.11 -2.99
C PHE A 92 -5.91 7.17 -1.65
N GLN A 93 -7.01 7.92 -1.60
CA GLN A 93 -7.82 8.02 -0.40
C GLN A 93 -8.83 6.88 -0.37
N VAL A 94 -8.83 6.08 0.71
CA VAL A 94 -9.81 5.00 0.87
C VAL A 94 -11.21 5.62 0.93
N ARG A 95 -12.15 5.13 0.12
CA ARG A 95 -13.54 5.61 0.12
C ARG A 95 -14.30 5.16 1.37
N LYS A 96 -15.34 5.93 1.72
CA LYS A 96 -16.18 5.66 2.88
C LYS A 96 -16.89 4.31 2.75
N ILE A 97 -16.82 3.50 3.79
CA ILE A 97 -17.53 2.22 3.91
C ILE A 97 -18.50 2.24 5.09
N LEU A 98 -19.61 1.51 4.98
CA LEU A 98 -20.61 1.38 6.06
C LEU A 98 -20.18 0.37 7.12
N SER A 99 -19.52 -0.70 6.69
CA SER A 99 -18.97 -1.77 7.54
C SER A 99 -17.73 -2.37 6.89
N SER A 100 -16.92 -3.08 7.68
CA SER A 100 -15.70 -3.73 7.16
C SER A 100 -16.05 -4.68 6.01
N GLU A 101 -15.28 -4.62 4.93
CA GLU A 101 -15.60 -5.37 3.71
C GLU A 101 -14.38 -5.94 3.00
N VAL A 102 -14.59 -7.10 2.36
CA VAL A 102 -13.58 -7.70 1.48
C VAL A 102 -13.73 -7.06 0.10
N ALA A 103 -12.64 -6.48 -0.39
CA ALA A 103 -12.53 -5.90 -1.72
C ALA A 103 -11.47 -6.66 -2.53
N PHE A 104 -11.38 -6.35 -3.83
CA PHE A 104 -10.45 -6.98 -4.74
C PHE A 104 -9.57 -5.95 -5.43
N ILE A 105 -8.26 -6.20 -5.42
CA ILE A 105 -7.31 -5.54 -6.32
C ILE A 105 -7.25 -6.36 -7.58
N VAL A 106 -7.65 -5.74 -8.68
CA VAL A 106 -7.63 -6.33 -10.02
C VAL A 106 -6.52 -5.67 -10.81
N ILE A 107 -5.61 -6.51 -11.30
CA ILE A 107 -4.47 -6.11 -12.11
C ILE A 107 -4.71 -6.66 -13.49
N THR A 108 -4.78 -5.78 -14.48
CA THR A 108 -4.89 -6.13 -15.89
C THR A 108 -3.62 -5.68 -16.58
N VAL A 109 -2.98 -6.60 -17.30
CA VAL A 109 -1.80 -6.35 -18.13
C VAL A 109 -2.16 -6.71 -19.56
N LEU A 110 -2.22 -5.69 -20.42
CA LEU A 110 -2.45 -5.83 -21.85
C LEU A 110 -1.10 -5.78 -22.55
N GLU A 111 -0.70 -6.92 -23.11
CA GLU A 111 0.42 -7.05 -24.03
C GLU A 111 -0.12 -7.14 -25.48
N PRO A 112 0.70 -6.95 -26.54
CA PRO A 112 0.20 -6.89 -27.91
C PRO A 112 -0.61 -8.10 -28.37
N ASN A 113 -0.26 -9.29 -27.89
CA ASN A 113 -0.87 -10.56 -28.30
C ASN A 113 -1.54 -11.31 -27.14
N SER A 114 -1.55 -10.73 -25.93
CA SER A 114 -2.05 -11.43 -24.75
C SER A 114 -2.52 -10.47 -23.66
N GLU A 115 -3.57 -10.87 -22.97
CA GLU A 115 -4.09 -10.17 -21.79
C GLU A 115 -3.95 -11.07 -20.57
N PHE A 116 -3.43 -10.51 -19.48
CA PHE A 116 -3.33 -11.17 -18.19
C PHE A 116 -4.12 -10.40 -17.15
N GLN A 117 -5.01 -11.09 -16.46
CA GLN A 117 -5.72 -10.54 -15.32
C GLN A 117 -5.41 -11.33 -14.06
N LYS A 118 -5.15 -10.63 -12.96
CA LYS A 118 -5.05 -11.22 -11.63
C LYS A 118 -5.91 -10.45 -10.64
N LYS A 119 -6.57 -11.19 -9.74
CA LYS A 119 -7.38 -10.64 -8.66
C LYS A 119 -6.78 -11.04 -7.33
N GLN A 120 -6.70 -10.10 -6.39
CA GLN A 120 -6.18 -10.32 -5.05
C GLN A 120 -7.14 -9.72 -4.01
N LYS A 121 -7.45 -10.47 -2.96
CA LYS A 121 -8.31 -10.00 -1.86
C LYS A 121 -7.57 -9.03 -0.96
N VAL A 122 -8.26 -7.96 -0.57
CA VAL A 122 -7.86 -7.00 0.47
C VAL A 122 -9.04 -6.70 1.39
N LEU A 123 -8.77 -6.21 2.59
CA LEU A 123 -9.81 -5.93 3.58
C LEU A 123 -9.89 -4.43 3.83
N ILE A 124 -11.03 -3.81 3.58
CA ILE A 124 -11.27 -2.40 3.89
C ILE A 124 -11.92 -2.32 5.27
N LYS A 125 -11.34 -1.49 6.14
CA LYS A 125 -11.81 -1.25 7.50
C LYS A 125 -12.02 0.22 7.75
N HIS A 126 -12.97 0.50 8.63
CA HIS A 126 -13.10 1.82 9.23
C HIS A 126 -12.08 1.89 10.39
N THR A 127 -11.24 2.93 10.42
CA THR A 127 -10.53 3.21 11.68
C THR A 127 -11.53 3.81 12.64
N ASP A 128 -11.91 3.03 13.64
CA ASP A 128 -12.60 3.57 14.80
C ASP A 128 -11.66 4.58 15.46
N LYS A 129 -12.13 5.82 15.65
CA LYS A 129 -11.42 6.83 16.42
C LYS A 129 -11.16 6.29 17.82
N LYS A 130 -10.04 5.61 18.04
CA LYS A 130 -9.44 5.52 19.36
C LYS A 130 -8.64 6.79 19.55
N THR A 131 -9.35 7.88 19.89
CA THR A 131 -8.73 9.05 20.49
C THR A 131 -8.13 8.60 21.82
N PHE A 132 -6.85 8.27 21.84
CA PHE A 132 -6.10 8.28 23.08
C PHE A 132 -5.92 9.76 23.46
N ILE A 133 -6.75 10.23 24.38
CA ILE A 133 -6.44 11.44 25.13
C ILE A 133 -5.33 11.02 26.08
N GLN A 134 -4.10 11.24 25.67
CA GLN A 134 -2.96 11.15 26.58
C GLN A 134 -3.06 12.38 27.49
N THR A 135 -3.75 12.22 28.61
CA THR A 135 -3.83 13.26 29.64
C THR A 135 -2.43 13.46 30.19
N ASP A 136 -1.82 14.56 29.75
CA ASP A 136 -0.67 15.17 30.38
C ASP A 136 -0.92 15.37 31.88
N LYS A 137 -0.15 14.64 32.69
CA LYS A 137 0.51 15.15 33.90
C LYS A 137 1.44 14.07 34.46
N PRO A 138 2.63 14.49 34.92
CA PRO A 138 2.75 14.57 36.36
C PRO A 138 3.33 15.93 36.74
N VAL A 139 2.47 16.83 37.23
CA VAL A 139 2.87 18.02 38.01
C VAL A 139 3.89 18.95 37.33
N TYR A 140 3.40 20.02 36.68
CA TYR A 140 4.24 21.15 36.27
C TYR A 140 4.69 21.95 37.50
N LYS A 141 6.01 22.07 37.71
CA LYS A 141 6.57 23.10 38.60
C LYS A 141 6.44 24.46 37.89
N PRO A 142 5.86 25.50 38.53
CA PRO A 142 5.69 26.79 37.89
C PRO A 142 7.05 27.51 37.83
N GLY A 143 7.50 27.85 36.62
CA GLY A 143 8.61 28.79 36.43
C GLY A 143 9.64 28.41 35.36
N GLN A 144 9.25 28.36 34.10
CA GLN A 144 10.14 28.76 33.00
C GLN A 144 9.34 28.93 31.71
N ILE A 145 9.26 30.18 31.22
CA ILE A 145 8.68 30.53 29.93
C ILE A 145 9.79 30.32 28.90
N GLY A 146 9.61 29.34 28.03
CA GLY A 146 10.50 29.06 26.90
C GLY A 146 9.66 28.66 25.70
N MET A 147 9.51 29.61 24.78
CA MET A 147 8.82 29.44 23.51
C MET A 147 9.62 28.52 22.61
N ASP A 148 9.03 27.42 22.14
CA ASP A 148 9.43 26.83 20.86
C ASP A 148 8.27 26.09 20.19
N ARG A 149 8.08 26.40 18.90
CA ARG A 149 7.00 25.93 18.04
C ARG A 149 7.02 24.41 17.95
N MET A 150 5.93 23.75 18.35
CA MET A 150 5.73 22.32 18.09
C MET A 150 5.27 22.13 16.64
N PRO A 151 6.03 21.43 15.78
CA PRO A 151 5.47 20.89 14.56
C PRO A 151 4.60 19.70 14.97
N CYS A 152 3.29 19.75 14.68
CA CYS A 152 2.45 18.56 14.76
C CYS A 152 2.95 17.54 13.72
N LEU A 153 3.84 16.64 14.11
CA LEU A 153 4.15 15.44 13.34
C LEU A 153 2.95 14.50 13.42
N VAL A 154 2.00 14.67 12.51
CA VAL A 154 0.96 13.67 12.23
C VAL A 154 1.60 12.53 11.44
N ARG A 155 2.26 11.58 12.11
CA ARG A 155 2.39 10.20 11.62
C ARG A 155 3.02 9.27 12.68
N GLU A 156 2.21 8.44 13.33
CA GLU A 156 2.66 7.11 13.74
C GLU A 156 1.48 6.14 13.97
N ARG A 157 1.48 5.02 13.23
CA ARG A 157 0.56 3.89 13.44
C ARG A 157 1.08 3.06 14.61
N ALA A 158 0.70 3.40 15.85
CA ALA A 158 0.86 2.49 16.98
C ALA A 158 -0.36 1.55 17.08
N VAL A 159 -0.24 0.34 16.55
CA VAL A 159 -1.19 -0.75 16.82
C VAL A 159 -0.76 -1.40 18.13
N LEU A 160 -1.21 -0.88 19.27
CA LEU A 160 -1.06 -1.58 20.55
C LEU A 160 -2.01 -2.77 20.56
N ARG A 161 -1.47 -3.99 20.52
CA ARG A 161 -2.23 -5.20 20.86
C ARG A 161 -2.68 -5.10 22.31
N PRO A 162 -3.91 -5.51 22.66
CA PRO A 162 -4.24 -5.77 24.06
C PRO A 162 -3.31 -6.88 24.57
N GLN A 163 -2.48 -6.56 25.57
CA GLN A 163 -1.85 -7.58 26.42
C GLN A 163 -3.00 -8.29 27.13
N ASN A 164 -3.06 -9.62 26.99
CA ASN A 164 -3.95 -10.46 27.80
C ASN A 164 -3.63 -10.20 29.27
N MET A 165 -4.63 -9.79 30.04
CA MET A 165 -4.56 -9.72 31.49
C MET A 165 -4.94 -11.11 32.00
N GLY A 166 -3.92 -11.87 32.42
CA GLY A 166 -4.06 -13.04 33.29
C GLY A 166 -3.83 -12.62 34.73
#